data_AF-A0A383CQH3-F1
#
_entry.id   AF-A0A383CQH3-F1
#
_cell.length_a   1.000
_cell.length_b   1.000
_cell.length_c   1.000
_cell.angle_alpha   90.00
_cell.angle_beta   90.00
_cell.angle_gamma   90.00
#
_symmetry.space_group_name_H-M   'P 1'
#
loop_
_entity.id
_entity.type
_entity.pdbx_description
1 polymer ?
#
loop_
_entity_poly.entity_id
_entity_poly.type
_entity_poly.pdbx_seq_one_letter_code
_entity_poly.pdbx_strand_id
1 'polypeptide(L)' 'MKNTKSLLVGALTLALNLSVLAESKWITLFDGKTVNGLRGYGQKVFPEKSWKVENGALKTITRGQGGQP' A
#
# COMPACT_ATOMS: atom_id res chain seq x y z
N MET A 1 20.41 -45.32 -13.70
CA MET A 1 19.83 -44.98 -12.37
C MET A 1 20.60 -43.86 -11.63
N LYS A 2 21.59 -43.17 -12.22
CA LYS A 2 22.40 -42.16 -11.51
C LYS A 2 21.84 -40.73 -11.62
N ASN A 3 20.84 -40.56 -12.49
CA ASN A 3 20.34 -39.28 -12.99
C ASN A 3 19.06 -38.84 -12.25
N THR A 4 18.35 -39.79 -11.65
CA THR A 4 17.04 -39.57 -11.01
C THR A 4 17.15 -38.70 -9.75
N LYS A 5 18.24 -38.82 -8.99
CA LYS A 5 18.50 -37.97 -7.81
C LYS A 5 18.78 -36.51 -8.21
N SER A 6 19.49 -36.30 -9.32
CA SER A 6 19.79 -34.97 -9.84
C SER A 6 18.54 -34.26 -10.36
N LEU A 7 17.65 -35.01 -11.03
CA LEU A 7 16.35 -34.50 -11.48
C LEU A 7 15.44 -34.10 -10.31
N LEU A 8 15.44 -34.90 -9.24
CA LEU A 8 14.64 -34.62 -8.03
C LEU A 8 15.14 -33.36 -7.32
N VAL A 9 16.46 -33.16 -7.23
CA VAL A 9 17.06 -31.96 -6.63
C VAL A 9 16.75 -30.72 -7.46
N GLY A 10 16.85 -30.80 -8.80
CA GLY A 10 16.50 -29.70 -9.70
C GLY A 10 15.01 -29.33 -9.66
N ALA A 11 14.11 -30.32 -9.53
CA ALA A 11 12.69 -30.08 -9.37
C ALA A 11 12.36 -29.43 -8.01
N LEU A 12 13.08 -29.81 -6.95
CA LEU A 12 12.90 -29.25 -5.61
C LEU A 12 13.39 -27.79 -5.51
N THR A 13 14.52 -27.45 -6.15
CA THR A 13 14.97 -26.04 -6.23
C THR A 13 14.05 -25.17 -7.07
N LEU A 14 13.45 -25.70 -8.13
CA LEU A 14 12.48 -24.94 -8.93
C LEU A 14 11.18 -24.67 -8.15
N ALA A 15 10.70 -25.65 -7.38
CA ALA A 15 9.48 -25.52 -6.58
C ALA A 15 9.60 -24.51 -5.43
N LEU A 16 10.78 -24.41 -4.80
CA LEU A 16 11.03 -23.47 -3.69
C LEU A 16 11.04 -22.00 -4.12
N ASN A 17 11.39 -21.70 -5.39
CA ASN A 17 11.38 -20.34 -5.91
C ASN A 17 9.98 -19.84 -6.28
N LEU A 18 9.03 -20.74 -6.57
CA LEU A 18 7.65 -20.38 -6.95
C LEU A 18 6.81 -19.90 -5.77
N SER A 19 7.08 -20.40 -4.56
CA SER A 19 6.37 -19.97 -3.33
C SER A 19 6.72 -18.54 -2.88
N VAL A 20 7.81 -17.94 -3.39
CA VAL A 20 8.22 -16.56 -3.07
C VAL A 20 7.43 -15.51 -3.85
N LEU A 21 6.66 -15.88 -4.88
CA LEU A 21 5.95 -14.91 -5.73
C LEU A 21 4.60 -14.44 -5.16
N ALA A 22 4.15 -14.98 -4.03
CA ALA A 22 2.90 -14.60 -3.37
C ALA A 22 3.13 -13.47 -2.35
N GLU A 23 3.71 -12.36 -2.79
CA GLU A 23 3.71 -11.14 -1.96
C GLU A 23 2.31 -10.54 -1.95
N SER A 24 1.76 -10.34 -0.75
CA SER A 24 0.53 -9.56 -0.57
C SER A 24 0.75 -8.15 -1.11
N LYS A 25 0.13 -7.84 -2.25
CA LYS A 25 0.27 -6.54 -2.90
C LYS A 25 -0.36 -5.46 -2.02
N TRP A 26 0.47 -4.70 -1.33
CA TRP A 26 0.05 -3.50 -0.63
C TRP A 26 -0.60 -2.52 -1.62
N ILE A 27 -1.70 -1.90 -1.21
CA ILE A 27 -2.37 -0.85 -1.99
C ILE A 27 -2.03 0.48 -1.36
N THR A 28 -1.35 1.35 -2.12
CA THR A 28 -1.07 2.71 -1.71
C THR A 28 -2.34 3.56 -1.88
N LEU A 29 -2.93 3.99 -0.76
CA LEU A 29 -4.10 4.87 -0.74
C LEU A 29 -3.73 6.37 -0.74
N PHE A 30 -2.50 6.69 -0.37
CA PHE A 30 -1.98 8.05 -0.38
C PHE A 30 -0.53 8.02 -0.84
N ASP A 31 -0.23 8.77 -1.90
CA ASP A 31 1.07 8.81 -2.57
C ASP A 31 2.01 9.90 -2.02
N GLY A 32 1.60 10.60 -0.96
CA GLY A 32 2.34 11.74 -0.41
C GLY A 32 2.05 13.07 -1.11
N LYS A 33 1.18 13.10 -2.13
CA LYS A 33 0.99 14.26 -3.02
C LYS A 33 -0.48 14.58 -3.27
N THR A 34 -1.28 13.59 -3.65
CA THR A 34 -2.66 13.74 -4.10
C THR A 34 -3.63 13.16 -3.08
N VAL A 35 -4.81 13.77 -2.96
CA VAL A 35 -5.89 13.34 -2.04
C VAL A 35 -6.96 12.52 -2.76
N ASN A 36 -6.57 11.83 -3.83
CA ASN A 36 -7.48 11.09 -4.69
C ASN A 36 -8.19 9.98 -3.91
N GLY A 37 -9.52 9.98 -3.94
CA GLY A 37 -10.34 9.03 -3.20
C GLY A 37 -10.49 9.32 -1.70
N LEU A 38 -9.87 10.39 -1.18
CA LEU A 38 -10.02 10.82 0.21
C LEU A 38 -11.09 11.92 0.32
N ARG A 39 -11.89 11.85 1.38
CA ARG A 39 -12.94 12.84 1.71
C ARG A 39 -13.13 12.94 3.21
N GLY A 40 -13.77 14.01 3.66
CA GLY A 40 -14.15 14.17 5.07
C GLY A 40 -15.23 13.16 5.48
N TYR A 41 -15.24 12.79 6.76
CA TYR A 41 -16.33 12.02 7.35
C TYR A 41 -17.63 12.82 7.22
N GLY A 42 -18.69 12.23 6.64
CA GLY A 42 -19.95 12.93 6.35
C GLY A 42 -19.90 13.89 5.15
N GLN A 43 -18.73 14.13 4.54
CA GLN A 43 -18.57 15.11 3.47
C GLN A 43 -18.42 14.45 2.09
N LYS A 44 -18.79 15.19 1.04
CA LYS A 44 -18.67 14.74 -0.36
C LYS A 44 -17.26 14.94 -0.93
N VAL A 45 -16.46 15.83 -0.33
CA VAL A 45 -15.18 16.30 -0.85
C VAL A 45 -14.09 16.24 0.23
N PHE A 46 -12.84 16.45 -0.19
CA PHE A 46 -11.71 16.56 0.73
C PHE A 46 -11.75 17.90 1.50
N PRO A 47 -11.59 17.89 2.84
CA PRO A 47 -11.65 19.10 3.67
C PRO A 47 -10.33 19.90 3.66
N GLU A 48 -10.08 20.66 2.59
CA GLU A 48 -8.85 21.47 2.41
C GLU A 48 -8.61 22.51 3.52
N LYS A 49 -9.66 22.94 4.22
CA LYS A 49 -9.54 23.88 5.35
C LYS A 49 -9.03 23.25 6.65
N SER A 50 -9.15 21.93 6.77
CA SER A 50 -8.81 21.19 7.99
C SER A 50 -7.61 20.27 7.79
N TRP A 51 -7.28 19.94 6.55
CA TRP A 51 -6.17 19.06 6.19
C TRP A 51 -5.35 19.64 5.05
N LYS A 52 -4.03 19.46 5.12
CA LYS A 52 -3.09 19.81 4.04
C LYS A 52 -2.09 18.69 3.79
N VAL A 53 -1.62 18.59 2.55
CA VAL A 53 -0.45 17.78 2.21
C VAL A 53 0.80 18.65 2.37
N GLU A 54 1.71 18.27 3.27
CA GLU A 54 2.95 19.00 3.54
C GLU A 54 4.08 17.99 3.74
N ASN A 55 5.19 18.15 3.01
CA ASN A 55 6.37 17.29 3.09
C ASN A 55 6.08 15.79 2.96
N GLY A 56 5.17 15.42 2.04
CA GLY A 56 4.79 14.03 1.84
C GLY A 56 3.77 13.47 2.84
N ALA A 57 3.26 14.29 3.76
CA ALA A 57 2.34 13.85 4.82
C ALA A 57 0.98 14.58 4.75
N LEU A 58 -0.09 13.84 5.03
CA LEU A 58 -1.40 14.42 5.36
C LEU A 58 -1.37 14.95 6.78
N LYS A 59 -1.57 16.25 6.94
CA LYS A 59 -1.43 16.95 8.22
C LYS A 59 -2.67 17.76 8.54
N THR A 60 -3.17 17.58 9.76
CA THR A 60 -4.28 18.38 10.30
C THR A 60 -3.83 19.82 10.54
N ILE A 61 -4.68 20.77 10.18
CA ILE A 61 -4.50 22.20 10.46
C ILE A 61 -5.12 22.47 11.83
N THR A 62 -4.30 22.76 12.84
CA THR A 62 -4.73 22.86 14.26
C THR A 62 -5.76 23.96 14.56
N ARG A 63 -5.90 24.97 13.70
CA ARG A 63 -6.97 26.00 13.77
C ARG A 63 -8.12 25.78 12.78
N GLY A 64 -8.00 24.80 11.88
CA GLY A 64 -9.04 24.42 10.94
C GLY A 64 -9.74 23.18 11.47
N GLN A 65 -10.82 23.38 12.23
CA GLN A 65 -11.80 22.38 12.70
C GLN A 65 -11.55 20.96 12.18
N GLY A 66 -10.57 20.26 12.77
CA GLY A 66 -10.14 18.94 12.33
C GLY A 66 -11.21 17.91 12.68
N GLY A 67 -11.83 17.30 11.67
CA GLY A 67 -12.78 16.21 11.88
C GLY A 67 -14.21 16.64 12.29
N GLN A 68 -14.59 17.89 12.07
CA GLN A 68 -16.01 18.24 12.15
C GLN A 68 -16.76 17.75 10.89
N PRO A 69 -17.98 17.20 11.04
CA PRO A 69 -18.84 16.81 9.92
C PRO A 69 -19.13 17.98 8.97
#